data_AF-A0A639YNA9-F1
#
_entry.id   AF-A0A639YNA9-F1
#
_cell.length_a   1.000
_cell.length_b   1.000
_cell.length_c   1.000
_cell.angle_alpha   90.00
_cell.angle_beta   90.00
_cell.angle_gamma   90.00
#
_symmetry.space_group_name_H-M   'P 1'
#
loop_
_entity.id
_entity.type
_entity.pdbx_description
1 polymer ?
#
loop_
_entity_poly.entity_id
_entity_poly.type
_entity_poly.pdbx_seq_one_letter_code
_entity_poly.pdbx_strand_id
1 'polypeptide(L)'
;MAIYTKSSPPQLPQPLRLPDIDPLAIAGLFGSIPAGPMEIVSDFNTALMGFTRCTDKTPNVADPGWPWGTVWTISSKGTGQTGRRHIPAVLEQGEVTYQLFYATNGSLYSRGGIWLTGWGKWTKRWSQA
;
A
#
# COMPACT_ATOMS: atom_id res chain seq x y z
N MET A 1 41.51 31.49 10.34
CA MET A 1 41.09 31.27 8.94
C MET A 1 41.11 29.78 8.66
N ALA A 2 39.97 29.16 8.37
CA ALA A 2 39.91 27.76 7.92
C ALA A 2 39.87 27.76 6.38
N ILE A 3 40.82 27.07 5.74
CA ILE A 3 40.89 26.92 4.29
C ILE A 3 39.94 25.78 3.91
N TYR A 4 38.82 26.11 3.24
CA TYR A 4 37.98 25.10 2.59
C TYR A 4 38.67 24.63 1.31
N THR A 5 39.37 23.50 1.36
CA THR A 5 39.76 22.78 0.13
C THR A 5 38.55 22.02 -0.37
N LYS A 6 37.94 22.50 -1.46
CA LYS A 6 36.91 21.77 -2.20
C LYS A 6 37.52 20.45 -2.70
N SER A 7 37.20 19.34 -2.04
CA SER A 7 37.65 18.02 -2.51
C SER A 7 37.08 17.76 -3.89
N SER A 8 37.91 17.21 -4.78
CA SER A 8 37.48 16.77 -6.10
C SER A 8 36.32 15.79 -5.95
N PRO A 9 35.29 15.83 -6.81
CA PRO A 9 34.20 14.86 -6.78
C PRO A 9 34.78 13.43 -6.81
N PRO A 10 34.20 12.48 -6.06
CA PRO A 10 34.64 11.10 -6.14
C PRO A 10 34.61 10.63 -7.60
N GLN A 11 35.76 10.16 -8.09
CA GLN A 11 35.87 9.62 -9.44
C GLN A 11 35.09 8.31 -9.48
N LEU A 12 33.90 8.35 -10.08
CA LEU A 12 33.12 7.16 -10.37
C LEU A 12 33.90 6.31 -11.42
N PRO A 13 33.89 4.98 -11.32
CA PRO A 13 34.49 4.11 -12.32
C PRO A 13 33.94 4.44 -13.72
N GLN A 14 34.84 4.56 -14.70
CA GLN A 14 34.48 4.77 -16.10
C GLN A 14 34.62 3.44 -16.87
N PRO A 15 33.64 3.03 -17.69
CA PRO A 15 32.36 3.71 -17.92
C PRO A 15 31.47 3.63 -16.68
N LEU A 16 30.65 4.67 -16.48
CA LEU A 16 29.65 4.74 -15.41
C LEU A 16 28.70 3.54 -15.53
N ARG A 17 29.04 2.43 -14.88
CA ARG A 17 28.11 1.33 -14.63
C ARG A 17 27.27 1.72 -13.43
N LEU A 18 26.16 2.42 -13.69
CA LEU A 18 25.06 2.38 -12.73
C LEU A 18 24.74 0.89 -12.49
N PRO A 19 24.53 0.45 -11.25
CA PRO A 19 24.00 -0.90 -11.05
C PRO A 19 22.75 -1.01 -11.91
N ASP A 20 22.62 -2.09 -12.68
CA ASP A 20 21.38 -2.38 -13.39
C ASP A 20 20.28 -2.51 -12.34
N ILE A 21 19.56 -1.42 -12.11
CA ILE A 21 18.38 -1.42 -11.26
C ILE A 21 17.35 -2.14 -12.08
N ASP A 22 17.14 -3.42 -11.79
CA ASP A 22 16.00 -4.16 -12.32
C ASP A 22 14.73 -3.54 -11.72
N PRO A 23 13.90 -2.83 -12.49
CA PRO A 23 12.67 -2.28 -11.98
C PRO A 23 11.71 -3.38 -11.53
N LEU A 24 11.84 -4.62 -12.03
CA LEU A 24 11.09 -5.79 -11.56
C LEU A 24 11.60 -6.31 -10.21
N ALA A 25 12.84 -6.00 -9.83
CA ALA A 25 13.34 -6.27 -8.47
C ALA A 25 12.80 -5.26 -7.45
N ILE A 26 12.45 -4.04 -7.88
CA ILE A 26 11.80 -3.02 -7.03
C ILE A 26 10.28 -3.14 -7.06
N ALA A 27 9.71 -3.44 -8.22
CA ALA A 27 8.29 -3.70 -8.39
C ALA A 27 7.93 -5.00 -7.66
N GLY A 28 7.07 -4.91 -6.65
CA GLY A 28 6.77 -6.03 -5.74
C GLY A 28 7.37 -5.86 -4.34
N LEU A 29 8.56 -5.25 -4.19
CA LEU A 29 9.03 -4.82 -2.87
C LEU A 29 8.10 -3.75 -2.28
N PHE A 30 7.60 -2.86 -3.14
CA PHE A 30 6.39 -2.07 -2.92
C PHE A 30 5.26 -2.65 -3.77
N GLY A 31 4.66 -3.75 -3.32
CA GLY A 31 3.54 -4.46 -4.00
C GLY A 31 2.28 -3.63 -4.26
N SER A 32 2.36 -2.31 -4.09
CA SER A 32 1.23 -1.39 -4.08
C SER A 32 1.10 -0.55 -5.34
N ILE A 33 2.18 -0.15 -6.02
CA ILE A 33 2.09 0.77 -7.16
C ILE A 33 1.99 -0.05 -8.45
N PRO A 34 0.80 -0.25 -9.04
CA PRO A 34 0.69 -1.05 -10.25
C PRO A 34 1.29 -0.30 -11.44
N ALA A 35 2.00 -1.02 -12.32
CA ALA A 35 2.43 -0.50 -13.62
C ALA A 35 1.28 -0.39 -14.64
N GLY A 36 0.12 -0.99 -14.32
CA GLY A 36 -1.11 -0.98 -15.13
C GLY A 36 -2.35 -0.67 -14.29
N PRO A 37 -3.57 -1.02 -14.73
CA PRO A 37 -4.77 -0.84 -13.93
C PRO A 37 -4.65 -1.54 -12.56
N MET A 38 -5.09 -0.87 -11.50
CA MET A 38 -5.18 -1.47 -10.16
C MET A 38 -6.03 -2.76 -10.20
N GLU A 39 -5.61 -3.76 -9.43
CA GLU A 39 -6.39 -4.97 -9.22
C GLU A 39 -7.72 -4.61 -8.53
N ILE A 40 -8.80 -5.31 -8.89
CA ILE A 40 -10.12 -5.08 -8.29
C ILE A 40 -10.17 -5.81 -6.96
N VAL A 41 -10.49 -5.09 -5.88
CA VAL A 41 -10.71 -5.73 -4.56
C VAL A 41 -11.99 -6.55 -4.59
N SER A 42 -11.91 -7.81 -4.17
CA SER A 42 -13.06 -8.72 -4.07
C SER A 42 -13.68 -8.75 -2.67
N ASP A 43 -12.90 -8.43 -1.64
CA ASP A 43 -13.34 -8.22 -0.26
C ASP A 43 -12.31 -7.33 0.46
N PHE A 44 -12.76 -6.30 1.17
CA PHE A 44 -11.85 -5.42 1.92
C PHE A 44 -11.17 -6.12 3.09
N ASN A 45 -11.71 -7.18 3.66
CA ASN A 45 -11.08 -7.92 4.76
C ASN A 45 -9.90 -8.79 4.30
N THR A 46 -9.88 -9.20 3.03
CA THR A 46 -8.83 -10.04 2.44
C THR A 46 -8.10 -9.35 1.29
N ALA A 47 -8.20 -8.02 1.20
CA ALA A 47 -7.62 -7.24 0.12
C ALA A 47 -6.12 -7.52 -0.09
N LEU A 48 -5.67 -7.39 -1.34
CA LEU A 48 -4.26 -7.38 -1.66
C LEU A 48 -3.56 -6.26 -0.88
N MET A 49 -2.40 -6.56 -0.31
CA MET A 49 -1.53 -5.56 0.27
C MET A 49 -1.04 -4.61 -0.81
N GLY A 50 -1.27 -3.32 -0.59
CA GLY A 50 -1.00 -2.28 -1.57
C GLY A 50 -2.27 -1.59 -2.07
N PHE A 51 -2.21 -1.02 -3.28
CA PHE A 51 -3.33 -0.28 -3.86
C PHE A 51 -4.18 -1.20 -4.72
N THR A 52 -5.47 -1.26 -4.40
CA THR A 52 -6.50 -1.90 -5.24
C THR A 52 -7.63 -0.92 -5.49
N ARG A 53 -8.37 -1.11 -6.58
CA ARG A 53 -9.55 -0.32 -6.90
C ARG A 53 -10.80 -1.07 -6.49
N CYS A 54 -11.77 -0.35 -5.98
CA CYS A 54 -13.12 -0.85 -5.75
C CYS A 54 -14.01 -0.34 -6.88
N THR A 55 -14.68 -1.26 -7.59
CA THR A 55 -15.45 -0.94 -8.80
C THR A 55 -16.94 -1.24 -8.68
N ASP A 56 -17.39 -1.81 -7.57
CA ASP A 56 -18.77 -2.21 -7.34
C ASP A 56 -19.08 -2.32 -5.84
N LYS A 57 -20.21 -2.92 -5.47
CA LYS A 57 -20.56 -3.25 -4.08
C LYS A 57 -19.70 -4.39 -3.54
N THR A 58 -18.47 -4.08 -3.17
CA THR A 58 -17.54 -5.03 -2.57
C THR A 58 -17.85 -5.27 -1.08
N PRO A 59 -17.80 -6.52 -0.59
CA PRO A 59 -17.91 -6.84 0.83
C PRO A 59 -16.95 -6.05 1.73
N ASN A 60 -17.42 -5.75 2.95
CA ASN A 60 -16.65 -5.08 4.01
C ASN A 60 -16.12 -3.67 3.66
N VAL A 61 -16.63 -3.05 2.59
CA VAL A 61 -16.36 -1.66 2.23
C VAL A 61 -16.87 -0.69 3.31
N ALA A 62 -16.26 0.49 3.40
CA ALA A 62 -16.63 1.50 4.38
C ALA A 62 -18.04 2.08 4.18
N ASP A 63 -18.46 2.22 2.93
CA ASP A 63 -19.75 2.78 2.53
C ASP A 63 -20.35 1.94 1.39
N PRO A 64 -21.29 1.02 1.71
CA PRO A 64 -21.95 0.19 0.69
C PRO A 64 -22.79 0.98 -0.32
N GLY A 65 -23.15 2.23 0.00
CA GLY A 65 -23.87 3.12 -0.91
C GLY A 65 -22.96 3.72 -1.96
N TRP A 66 -21.69 3.98 -1.62
CA TRP A 66 -20.71 4.62 -2.50
C TRP A 66 -19.38 3.86 -2.53
N PRO A 67 -19.36 2.67 -3.14
CA PRO A 67 -18.23 1.76 -2.95
C PRO A 67 -17.10 2.01 -3.94
N TRP A 68 -17.28 2.84 -4.98
CA TRP A 68 -16.21 3.12 -5.94
C TRP A 68 -15.07 3.91 -5.30
N GLY A 69 -13.83 3.51 -5.57
CA GLY A 69 -12.67 4.23 -5.04
C GLY A 69 -11.38 3.43 -5.09
N THR A 70 -10.41 3.87 -4.31
CA THR A 70 -9.12 3.19 -4.14
C THR A 70 -8.92 2.83 -2.69
N VAL A 71 -8.52 1.59 -2.41
CA VAL A 71 -8.12 1.14 -1.08
C VAL A 71 -6.63 0.87 -1.05
N TRP A 72 -5.98 1.37 -0.01
CA TRP A 72 -4.59 1.07 0.30
C TRP A 72 -4.53 0.21 1.55
N THR A 73 -4.00 -1.00 1.42
CA THR A 73 -3.85 -1.98 2.51
C THR A 73 -2.39 -2.14 2.89
N ILE A 74 -2.08 -2.04 4.18
CA ILE A 74 -0.74 -2.19 4.74
C ILE A 74 -0.79 -3.21 5.86
N SER A 75 0.15 -4.14 5.92
CA SER A 75 0.30 -5.07 7.04
C SER A 75 1.74 -5.09 7.54
N SER A 76 1.91 -5.23 8.86
CA SER A 76 3.21 -5.37 9.53
C SER A 76 3.98 -6.62 9.11
N LYS A 77 3.31 -7.61 8.50
CA LYS A 77 3.93 -8.83 7.97
C LYS A 77 4.50 -8.64 6.56
N GLY A 78 4.31 -7.48 5.94
CA GLY A 78 4.85 -7.17 4.62
C GLY A 78 4.17 -7.94 3.48
N THR A 79 4.59 -7.68 2.25
CA THR A 79 3.94 -8.14 1.01
C THR A 79 4.30 -9.57 0.60
N GLY A 80 5.03 -10.31 1.44
CA GLY A 80 5.51 -11.66 1.15
C GLY A 80 6.68 -11.71 0.16
N GLN A 81 7.22 -12.91 -0.08
CA GLN A 81 8.43 -13.13 -0.91
C GLN A 81 8.23 -12.72 -2.38
N THR A 82 6.99 -12.76 -2.87
CA THR A 82 6.62 -12.43 -4.24
C THR A 82 6.15 -10.99 -4.40
N GLY A 83 6.11 -10.22 -3.31
CA GLY A 83 5.54 -8.88 -3.32
C GLY A 83 4.03 -8.82 -3.49
N ARG A 84 3.35 -9.98 -3.52
CA ARG A 84 1.89 -10.09 -3.67
C ARG A 84 1.33 -10.98 -2.58
N ARG A 85 0.89 -10.36 -1.50
CA ARG A 85 0.22 -11.02 -0.38
C ARG A 85 -1.14 -10.40 -0.15
N HIS A 86 -2.15 -11.25 -0.03
CA HIS A 86 -3.47 -10.86 0.45
C HIS A 86 -3.51 -10.92 1.97
N ILE A 87 -4.32 -10.07 2.59
CA ILE A 87 -4.60 -10.22 4.02
C ILE A 87 -5.37 -11.53 4.24
N PRO A 88 -4.92 -12.40 5.16
CA PRO A 88 -5.67 -13.61 5.46
C PRO A 88 -7.00 -13.27 6.16
N ALA A 89 -8.00 -14.14 6.00
CA ALA A 89 -9.31 -13.95 6.63
C ALA A 89 -9.22 -13.86 8.17
N VAL A 90 -8.26 -14.57 8.74
CA VAL A 90 -7.83 -14.43 10.14
C VAL A 90 -6.41 -13.92 10.13
N LEU A 91 -6.20 -12.75 10.73
CA LEU A 91 -4.89 -12.10 10.83
C LEU A 91 -3.89 -13.00 11.56
N GLU A 92 -2.65 -13.03 11.08
CA GLU A 92 -1.59 -13.84 11.67
C GLU A 92 -1.17 -13.33 13.05
N GLN A 93 -0.64 -14.21 13.89
CA GLN A 93 -0.16 -13.82 15.22
C GLN A 93 0.87 -12.66 15.14
N GLY A 94 0.60 -11.59 15.88
CA GLY A 94 1.40 -10.37 15.89
C GLY A 94 1.20 -9.46 14.67
N GLU A 95 0.28 -9.78 13.76
CA GLU A 95 -0.03 -8.94 12.61
C GLU A 95 -0.87 -7.73 13.01
N VAL A 96 -0.47 -6.57 12.52
CA VAL A 96 -1.21 -5.32 12.59
C VAL A 96 -1.38 -4.84 11.15
N THR A 97 -2.62 -4.63 10.76
CA THR A 97 -3.02 -4.23 9.42
C THR A 97 -3.74 -2.90 9.47
N TYR A 98 -3.62 -2.12 8.40
CA TYR A 98 -4.23 -0.82 8.26
C TYR A 98 -4.79 -0.66 6.85
N GLN A 99 -5.94 -0.01 6.74
CA GLN A 99 -6.52 0.35 5.47
C GLN A 99 -6.90 1.82 5.42
N LEU A 100 -6.66 2.43 4.26
CA LEU A 100 -7.21 3.71 3.83
C LEU A 100 -8.09 3.48 2.62
N PHE A 101 -9.29 4.02 2.63
CA PHE A 101 -10.19 3.97 1.48
C PHE A 101 -10.60 5.38 1.09
N TYR A 102 -10.24 5.78 -0.13
CA TYR A 102 -10.64 7.04 -0.73
C TYR A 102 -11.75 6.78 -1.74
N ALA A 103 -12.97 7.16 -1.38
CA ALA A 103 -14.16 6.93 -2.18
C ALA A 103 -14.34 8.03 -3.24
N THR A 104 -15.03 7.72 -4.33
CA THR A 104 -15.29 8.68 -5.42
C THR A 104 -16.20 9.84 -5.04
N ASN A 105 -16.93 9.76 -3.91
CA ASN A 105 -17.63 10.91 -3.33
C ASN A 105 -16.71 11.84 -2.53
N GLY A 106 -15.39 11.67 -2.66
CA GLY A 106 -14.39 12.42 -1.94
C GLY A 106 -14.17 11.96 -0.49
N SER A 107 -15.02 11.09 0.08
CA SER A 107 -14.84 10.70 1.48
C SER A 107 -13.57 9.87 1.69
N LEU A 108 -12.84 10.16 2.77
CA LEU A 108 -11.68 9.38 3.22
C LEU A 108 -12.07 8.56 4.44
N TYR A 109 -11.82 7.26 4.38
CA TYR A 109 -12.05 6.32 5.48
C TYR A 109 -10.74 5.64 5.87
N SER A 110 -10.64 5.24 7.13
CA SER A 110 -9.56 4.36 7.59
C SER A 110 -10.07 3.31 8.58
N ARG A 111 -9.40 2.17 8.64
CA ARG A 111 -9.57 1.21 9.75
C ARG A 111 -8.27 0.48 10.04
N GLY A 112 -8.17 -0.06 11.25
CA GLY A 112 -7.11 -0.98 11.64
C GLY A 112 -7.64 -2.41 11.77
N GLY A 113 -6.77 -3.39 11.58
CA GLY A 113 -6.95 -4.78 11.95
C GLY A 113 -5.84 -5.20 12.89
N ILE A 114 -6.17 -5.88 13.99
CA ILE A 114 -5.20 -6.38 14.97
C ILE A 114 -5.47 -7.87 15.14
N TRP A 115 -4.43 -8.70 15.13
CA TRP A 115 -4.59 -10.16 15.21
C TRP A 115 -5.47 -10.66 16.36
N LEU A 116 -5.44 -9.97 17.51
CA LEU A 116 -6.24 -10.30 18.69
C LEU A 116 -7.73 -9.99 18.54
N THR A 117 -8.07 -8.94 17.81
CA THR A 117 -9.43 -8.37 17.79
C THR A 117 -10.07 -8.41 16.42
N GLY A 118 -9.34 -8.84 15.39
CA GLY A 118 -9.75 -8.76 14.00
C GLY A 118 -9.81 -7.32 13.48
N TRP A 119 -10.62 -7.12 12.45
CA TRP A 119 -10.86 -5.82 11.83
C TRP A 119 -11.71 -4.91 12.72
N GLY A 120 -11.20 -3.71 12.98
CA GLY A 120 -11.98 -2.62 13.57
C GLY A 120 -12.99 -2.03 12.57
N LYS A 121 -13.92 -1.23 13.11
CA LYS A 121 -14.88 -0.49 12.29
C LYS A 121 -14.18 0.58 11.45
N TRP A 122 -14.75 0.86 10.28
CA TRP A 122 -14.36 2.00 9.47
C TRP A 122 -14.62 3.32 10.21
N THR A 123 -13.63 4.19 10.19
CA THR A 123 -13.74 5.57 10.67
C THR A 123 -13.67 6.50 9.48
N LYS A 124 -14.69 7.32 9.29
CA LYS A 124 -14.66 8.42 8.32
C LYS A 124 -13.72 9.50 8.85
N ARG A 125 -12.64 9.76 8.12
CA ARG A 125 -11.59 10.75 8.46
C ARG A 125 -11.88 12.11 7.86
N TRP A 126 -12.43 12.12 6.66
CA TRP A 126 -12.79 13.33 5.95
C TRP A 126 -14.00 13.08 5.06
N SER A 127 -14.82 14.11 4.88
CA SER A 127 -15.86 14.16 3.86
C SER A 127 -15.85 15.55 3.24
N GLN A 128 -16.01 15.60 1.92
CA GLN A 128 -16.40 16.84 1.28
C GLN A 128 -17.85 17.13 1.68
N ALA A 129 -18.09 18.34 2.18
CA ALA A 129 -19.43 18.84 2.49
C ALA A 129 -20.22 19.08 1.20
#